data_AF-A0A849ML14-F1
#
_entry.id   AF-A0A849ML14-F1
#
_cell.length_a   1.000
_cell.length_b   1.000
_cell.length_c   1.000
_cell.angle_alpha   90.00
_cell.angle_beta   90.00
_cell.angle_gamma   90.00
#
_symmetry.space_group_name_H-M   'P 1'
#
loop_
_entity.id
_entity.type
_entity.pdbx_description
1 polymer ?
#
loop_
_entity_poly.entity_id
_entity_poly.type
_entity_poly.pdbx_seq_one_letter_code
_entity_poly.pdbx_strand_id
1 'polypeptide(L)'
;MKEQPEHSLLLKWLILTGLIAFSIIIAWNEGVFSLLFNIDKSRIASVIALIYLLVTLHCARLTYIISSQTNLSRKVDNMIKNEDKLDLKFDDDAIFINSSKKLPDCFMTDYIGDLYYTNKNTSGSEESSSHSDLIDVYESRLKGPQELGWFVSDMMLKLGLLGTIIGFIFMLASVANIADFDVSNMQKILQHMSNGMGTALYTTLAGLICSILSALQYHMIDRHVDELIELTRHLTQVHVIPKFNGV
;
A
#
# COMPACT_ATOMS: atom_id res chain seq x y z
N MET A 1 23.94 -12.88 -6.83
CA MET A 1 22.58 -12.51 -6.35
C MET A 1 21.90 -13.80 -5.95
N LYS A 2 21.53 -14.02 -4.66
CA LYS A 2 20.86 -15.26 -4.23
C LYS A 2 19.54 -15.40 -5.00
N GLU A 3 19.32 -16.54 -5.63
CA GLU A 3 18.03 -16.85 -6.25
C GLU A 3 16.94 -16.81 -5.18
N GLN A 4 16.13 -15.75 -5.19
CA GLN A 4 14.94 -15.70 -4.35
C GLN A 4 13.84 -16.51 -5.04
N PRO A 5 13.13 -17.38 -4.30
CA PRO A 5 12.06 -18.19 -4.87
C PRO A 5 10.98 -17.30 -5.49
N GLU A 6 10.33 -17.80 -6.54
CA GLU A 6 9.18 -17.14 -7.16
C GLU A 6 8.12 -16.83 -6.10
N HIS A 7 7.56 -15.62 -6.12
CA HIS A 7 6.51 -15.17 -5.18
C HIS A 7 6.89 -15.10 -3.68
N SER A 8 8.17 -15.06 -3.32
CA SER A 8 8.61 -14.86 -1.92
C SER A 8 7.94 -13.65 -1.25
N LEU A 9 7.63 -12.61 -2.04
CA LEU A 9 7.03 -11.35 -1.65
C LEU A 9 5.55 -11.49 -1.29
N LEU A 10 4.78 -12.14 -2.16
CA LEU A 10 3.37 -12.46 -1.93
C LEU A 10 3.22 -13.35 -0.69
N LEU A 11 4.12 -14.34 -0.53
CA LEU A 11 4.10 -15.23 0.62
C LEU A 11 4.27 -14.49 1.95
N LYS A 12 5.23 -13.55 2.03
CA LYS A 12 5.42 -12.70 3.23
C LYS A 12 4.16 -11.89 3.55
N TRP A 13 3.52 -11.31 2.53
CA TRP A 13 2.27 -10.56 2.70
C TRP A 13 1.12 -11.45 3.19
N LEU A 14 1.00 -12.64 2.64
CA LEU A 14 -0.05 -13.60 2.99
C LEU A 14 0.11 -14.11 4.43
N ILE A 15 1.33 -14.30 4.91
CA ILE A 15 1.60 -14.67 6.31
C ILE A 15 1.14 -13.54 7.25
N LEU A 16 1.52 -12.29 6.95
CA LEU A 16 1.13 -11.13 7.77
C LEU A 16 -0.40 -10.97 7.81
N THR A 17 -1.04 -10.97 6.64
CA THR A 17 -2.50 -10.83 6.55
C THR A 17 -3.25 -12.01 7.14
N GLY A 18 -2.70 -13.23 7.04
CA GLY A 18 -3.22 -14.41 7.73
C GLY A 18 -3.21 -14.26 9.27
N LEU A 19 -2.13 -13.74 9.83
CA LEU A 19 -2.02 -13.46 11.27
C LEU A 19 -3.02 -12.39 11.71
N ILE A 20 -3.20 -11.34 10.91
CA ILE A 20 -4.17 -10.29 11.17
C ILE A 20 -5.60 -10.85 11.10
N ALA A 21 -5.92 -11.63 10.06
CA ALA A 21 -7.23 -12.26 9.91
C ALA A 21 -7.53 -13.22 11.08
N PHE A 22 -6.55 -13.99 11.53
CA PHE A 22 -6.68 -14.83 12.72
C PHE A 22 -6.99 -14.01 13.98
N SER A 23 -6.31 -12.88 14.17
CA SER A 23 -6.56 -11.97 15.29
C SER A 23 -7.97 -11.37 15.24
N ILE A 24 -8.45 -11.02 14.04
CA ILE A 24 -9.83 -10.56 13.81
C ILE A 24 -10.84 -11.66 14.16
N ILE A 25 -10.59 -12.91 13.77
CA ILE A 25 -11.49 -14.04 14.09
C ILE A 25 -11.57 -14.26 15.61
N ILE A 26 -10.44 -14.19 16.33
CA ILE A 26 -10.44 -14.28 17.80
C ILE A 26 -11.28 -13.14 18.40
N ALA A 27 -11.04 -11.90 17.96
CA ALA A 27 -11.80 -10.75 18.45
C ALA A 27 -13.30 -10.87 18.17
N TRP A 28 -13.68 -11.51 17.06
CA TRP A 28 -15.07 -11.84 16.75
C TRP A 28 -15.66 -12.86 17.71
N ASN A 29 -14.92 -13.94 17.99
CA ASN A 29 -15.37 -14.99 18.91
C ASN A 29 -15.56 -14.46 20.35
N GLU A 30 -14.68 -13.55 20.80
CA GLU A 30 -14.78 -12.88 22.10
C GLU A 30 -15.86 -11.77 22.13
N GLY A 31 -16.57 -11.54 21.03
CA GLY A 31 -17.66 -10.55 20.98
C GLY A 31 -17.19 -9.09 20.98
N VAL A 32 -15.89 -8.82 20.75
CA VAL A 32 -15.31 -7.46 20.78
C VAL A 32 -16.00 -6.55 19.75
N PHE A 33 -16.31 -7.04 18.56
CA PHE A 33 -17.03 -6.25 17.55
C PHE A 33 -18.47 -5.93 17.95
N SER A 34 -19.16 -6.87 18.60
CA SER A 34 -20.50 -6.62 19.13
C SER A 34 -20.47 -5.54 20.20
N LEU A 35 -19.49 -5.61 21.10
CA LEU A 35 -19.25 -4.58 22.12
C LEU A 35 -18.95 -3.21 21.48
N LEU A 36 -18.02 -3.18 20.51
CA LEU A 36 -17.61 -1.96 19.81
C LEU A 36 -18.79 -1.28 19.12
N PHE A 37 -19.59 -2.01 18.34
CA PHE A 37 -20.69 -1.43 17.57
C PHE A 37 -21.93 -1.11 18.41
N ASN A 38 -22.15 -1.80 19.53
CA ASN A 38 -23.25 -1.47 20.44
C ASN A 38 -22.94 -0.23 21.29
N ILE A 39 -21.67 -0.05 21.70
CA ILE A 39 -21.25 1.10 22.51
C ILE A 39 -21.09 2.37 21.65
N ASP A 40 -20.56 2.24 20.42
CA ASP A 40 -20.35 3.39 19.54
C ASP A 40 -21.67 3.90 18.92
N LYS A 41 -22.28 4.88 19.59
CA LYS A 41 -23.47 5.58 19.06
C LYS A 41 -23.17 6.46 17.85
N SER A 42 -21.92 6.92 17.68
CA SER A 42 -21.53 7.79 16.56
C SER A 42 -21.46 7.02 15.23
N ARG A 43 -21.34 5.69 15.30
CA ARG A 43 -21.12 4.76 14.18
C ARG A 43 -19.80 4.99 13.42
N ILE A 44 -18.90 5.82 13.94
CA ILE A 44 -17.58 6.06 13.33
C ILE A 44 -16.76 4.77 13.30
N ALA A 45 -16.83 3.93 14.32
CA ALA A 45 -16.11 2.65 14.36
C ALA A 45 -16.54 1.73 13.20
N SER A 46 -17.81 1.76 12.79
CA SER A 46 -18.29 1.00 11.63
C SER A 46 -17.71 1.53 10.31
N VAL A 47 -17.56 2.86 10.20
CA VAL A 47 -16.93 3.51 9.04
C VAL A 47 -15.44 3.17 8.98
N ILE A 48 -14.73 3.23 10.11
CA ILE A 48 -13.32 2.84 10.21
C ILE A 48 -13.14 1.38 9.80
N ALA A 49 -14.01 0.47 10.28
CA ALA A 49 -13.97 -0.93 9.90
C ALA A 49 -14.20 -1.16 8.39
N LEU A 50 -15.13 -0.41 7.78
CA LEU A 50 -15.37 -0.48 6.34
C LEU A 50 -14.15 0.02 5.54
N ILE A 51 -13.57 1.17 5.93
CA ILE A 51 -12.37 1.72 5.29
C ILE A 51 -11.21 0.72 5.41
N TYR A 52 -11.04 0.10 6.58
CA TYR A 52 -10.00 -0.92 6.79
C TYR A 52 -10.13 -2.11 5.84
N LEU A 53 -11.35 -2.60 5.60
CA LEU A 53 -11.59 -3.69 4.64
C LEU A 53 -11.24 -3.28 3.22
N LEU A 54 -11.62 -2.06 2.81
CA LEU A 54 -11.28 -1.53 1.47
C LEU A 54 -9.77 -1.38 1.30
N VAL A 55 -9.07 -0.86 2.32
CA VAL A 55 -7.60 -0.75 2.34
C VAL A 55 -6.95 -2.12 2.23
N THR A 56 -7.41 -3.10 3.00
CA THR A 56 -6.84 -4.46 2.96
C THR A 56 -7.04 -5.10 1.58
N LEU A 57 -8.20 -4.90 0.95
CA LEU A 57 -8.45 -5.37 -0.42
C LEU A 57 -7.57 -4.64 -1.45
N HIS A 58 -7.37 -3.34 -1.29
CA HIS A 58 -6.47 -2.55 -2.13
C HIS A 58 -5.02 -3.05 -2.01
N CYS A 59 -4.53 -3.26 -0.78
CA CYS A 59 -3.22 -3.85 -0.50
C CYS A 59 -3.05 -5.24 -1.13
N ALA A 60 -4.10 -6.06 -1.11
CA ALA A 60 -4.08 -7.39 -1.72
C ALA A 60 -3.86 -7.31 -3.24
N ARG A 61 -4.62 -6.43 -3.92
CA ARG A 61 -4.50 -6.21 -5.37
C ARG A 61 -3.12 -5.66 -5.72
N LEU A 62 -2.66 -4.66 -4.99
CA LEU A 62 -1.38 -4.00 -5.25
C LEU A 62 -0.21 -4.98 -5.06
N THR A 63 -0.24 -5.79 -3.99
CA THR A 63 0.75 -6.83 -3.73
C THR A 63 0.80 -7.87 -4.84
N TYR A 64 -0.37 -8.30 -5.34
CA TYR A 64 -0.45 -9.23 -6.47
C TYR A 64 0.17 -8.64 -7.74
N ILE A 65 -0.16 -7.39 -8.08
CA ILE A 65 0.38 -6.68 -9.24
C ILE A 65 1.90 -6.56 -9.13
N ILE A 66 2.41 -6.03 -8.00
CA ILE A 66 3.85 -5.85 -7.80
C ILE A 66 4.57 -7.20 -7.83
N SER A 67 4.04 -8.23 -7.16
CA SER A 67 4.65 -9.56 -7.19
C SER A 67 4.71 -10.13 -8.61
N SER A 68 3.68 -9.92 -9.43
CA SER A 68 3.70 -10.34 -10.83
C SER A 68 4.74 -9.56 -11.62
N GLN A 69 4.79 -8.24 -11.47
CA GLN A 69 5.77 -7.37 -12.13
C GLN A 69 7.21 -7.74 -11.75
N THR A 70 7.50 -7.98 -10.47
CA THR A 70 8.84 -8.41 -10.02
C THR A 70 9.25 -9.75 -10.64
N ASN A 71 8.33 -10.71 -10.77
CA ASN A 71 8.63 -11.99 -11.41
C ASN A 71 8.89 -11.82 -12.91
N LEU A 72 8.10 -10.97 -13.60
CA LEU A 72 8.34 -10.66 -15.02
C LEU A 72 9.68 -9.95 -15.22
N SER A 73 10.00 -8.95 -14.41
CA SER A 73 11.30 -8.27 -14.43
C SER A 73 12.45 -9.24 -14.18
N ARG A 74 12.30 -10.21 -13.27
CA ARG A 74 13.33 -11.25 -13.06
C ARG A 74 13.49 -12.18 -14.27
N LYS A 75 12.40 -12.51 -14.99
CA LYS A 75 12.49 -13.25 -16.26
C LYS A 75 13.25 -12.45 -17.32
N VAL A 76 12.97 -11.15 -17.42
CA VAL A 76 13.70 -10.22 -18.31
C VAL A 76 15.18 -10.15 -17.94
N ASP A 77 15.51 -10.02 -16.65
CA ASP A 77 16.89 -10.04 -16.14
C ASP A 77 17.64 -11.30 -16.60
N ASN A 78 17.04 -12.46 -16.38
CA ASN A 78 17.63 -13.74 -16.78
C ASN A 78 17.78 -13.86 -18.31
N MET A 79 16.87 -13.30 -19.10
CA MET A 79 17.02 -13.28 -20.57
C MET A 79 18.14 -12.35 -21.03
N ILE A 80 18.28 -11.17 -20.41
CA ILE A 80 19.30 -10.17 -20.75
C ILE A 80 20.71 -10.63 -20.35
N LYS A 81 20.86 -11.28 -19.19
CA LYS A 81 22.14 -11.80 -18.70
C LYS A 81 22.69 -12.97 -19.53
N ASN A 82 21.80 -13.75 -20.15
CA ASN A 82 22.18 -14.94 -20.92
C ASN A 82 22.46 -14.66 -22.40
N GLU A 83 22.31 -13.42 -22.88
CA GLU A 83 22.56 -13.03 -24.28
C GLU A 83 23.75 -12.04 -24.35
N ASP A 84 24.78 -12.36 -25.13
CA ASP A 84 26.00 -11.55 -25.23
C ASP A 84 25.79 -10.23 -26.00
N LYS A 85 24.87 -10.18 -26.96
CA LYS A 85 24.52 -8.97 -27.74
C LYS A 85 23.01 -8.73 -27.74
N LEU A 86 22.60 -7.53 -27.32
CA LEU A 86 21.22 -7.08 -27.37
C LEU A 86 21.01 -6.31 -28.67
N ASP A 87 20.40 -6.94 -29.66
CA ASP A 87 19.83 -6.24 -30.80
C ASP A 87 18.32 -6.16 -30.57
N LEU A 88 17.87 -5.00 -30.05
CA LEU A 88 16.48 -4.75 -29.74
C LEU A 88 15.78 -4.25 -31.00
N LYS A 89 14.82 -5.04 -31.50
CA LYS A 89 13.92 -4.61 -32.57
C LYS A 89 12.55 -4.34 -31.97
N PHE A 90 12.00 -3.18 -32.30
CA PHE A 90 10.66 -2.74 -31.91
C PHE A 90 9.72 -3.08 -33.05
N ASP A 91 8.67 -3.85 -32.77
CA ASP A 91 7.56 -4.07 -33.68
C ASP A 91 6.24 -3.87 -32.92
N ASP A 92 5.52 -2.81 -33.30
CA ASP A 92 4.20 -2.26 -32.93
C ASP A 92 3.66 -2.28 -31.48
N ASP A 93 4.23 -3.03 -30.54
CA ASP A 93 3.98 -2.92 -29.08
C ASP A 93 4.87 -3.88 -28.25
N ALA A 94 5.84 -4.56 -28.88
CA ALA A 94 6.63 -5.60 -28.23
C ALA A 94 8.13 -5.42 -28.51
N ILE A 95 8.93 -5.51 -27.45
CA ILE A 95 10.40 -5.49 -27.56
C ILE A 95 10.88 -6.93 -27.81
N PHE A 96 11.51 -7.16 -28.96
CA PHE A 96 12.11 -8.44 -29.29
C PHE A 96 13.63 -8.40 -29.06
N ILE A 97 14.13 -9.38 -28.30
CA ILE A 97 15.57 -9.66 -28.24
C ILE A 97 15.93 -10.57 -29.41
N ASN A 98 16.90 -10.15 -30.23
CA ASN A 98 17.62 -10.98 -31.20
C ASN A 98 16.70 -11.76 -32.17
N SER A 99 15.61 -11.11 -32.61
CA SER A 99 14.62 -11.64 -33.57
C SER A 99 13.97 -12.99 -33.21
N SER A 100 13.93 -13.43 -31.93
CA SER A 100 13.26 -14.70 -31.57
C SER A 100 12.64 -14.79 -30.16
N LYS A 101 12.84 -13.81 -29.26
CA LYS A 101 12.19 -13.83 -27.93
C LYS A 101 11.45 -12.52 -27.66
N LYS A 102 10.11 -12.62 -27.53
CA LYS A 102 9.25 -11.52 -27.07
C LYS A 102 9.51 -11.27 -25.58
N LEU A 103 9.91 -10.06 -25.23
CA LEU A 103 9.96 -9.64 -23.83
C LEU A 103 8.53 -9.55 -23.28
N PRO A 104 8.28 -10.02 -22.04
CA PRO A 104 7.00 -9.81 -21.39
C PRO A 104 6.75 -8.32 -21.19
N ASP A 105 5.51 -7.87 -21.41
CA ASP A 105 5.08 -6.52 -21.12
C ASP A 105 5.14 -6.30 -19.60
N CYS A 106 6.18 -5.61 -19.15
CA CYS A 106 6.42 -5.31 -17.75
C CYS A 106 7.06 -3.95 -17.62
N PHE A 107 6.96 -3.37 -16.42
CA PHE A 107 7.52 -2.05 -16.10
C PHE A 107 8.99 -1.90 -16.52
N MET A 108 9.78 -2.98 -16.41
CA MET A 108 11.19 -2.97 -16.81
C MET A 108 11.36 -2.99 -18.33
N THR A 109 10.50 -3.68 -19.07
CA THR A 109 10.48 -3.68 -20.54
C THR A 109 10.11 -2.29 -21.07
N ASP A 110 9.06 -1.67 -20.52
CA ASP A 110 8.60 -0.32 -20.88
C ASP A 110 9.71 0.72 -20.62
N TYR A 111 10.34 0.64 -19.44
CA TYR A 111 11.47 1.50 -19.07
C TYR A 111 12.68 1.34 -20.01
N ILE A 112 13.04 0.10 -20.38
CA ILE A 112 14.13 -0.15 -21.35
C ILE A 112 13.78 0.39 -22.74
N GLY A 113 12.50 0.29 -23.15
CA GLY A 113 12.01 0.84 -24.41
C GLY A 113 12.11 2.36 -24.48
N ASP A 114 11.61 3.04 -23.45
CA ASP A 114 11.66 4.51 -23.33
C ASP A 114 13.10 5.02 -23.26
N LEU A 115 13.99 4.30 -22.55
CA LEU A 115 15.42 4.60 -22.52
C LEU A 115 16.06 4.47 -23.90
N TYR A 116 15.75 3.41 -24.65
CA TYR A 116 16.29 3.24 -25.99
C TYR A 116 15.86 4.37 -26.94
N TYR A 117 14.57 4.75 -26.89
CA TYR A 117 14.06 5.83 -27.72
C TYR A 117 14.69 7.18 -27.37
N THR A 118 14.86 7.45 -26.07
CA THR A 118 15.48 8.68 -25.56
C THR A 118 16.97 8.76 -25.94
N ASN A 119 17.72 7.67 -25.77
CA ASN A 119 19.14 7.61 -26.14
C ASN A 119 19.37 7.75 -27.65
N LYS A 120 18.47 7.20 -28.48
CA LYS A 120 18.57 7.32 -29.95
C LYS A 120 18.35 8.75 -30.45
N ASN A 121 17.51 9.53 -29.76
CA ASN A 121 17.13 10.87 -30.19
C ASN A 121 17.95 11.99 -29.52
N THR A 122 18.64 11.71 -28.42
CA THR A 122 19.42 12.71 -27.66
C THR A 122 20.92 12.44 -27.85
N SER A 123 21.58 13.19 -28.74
CA SER A 123 23.03 13.14 -28.91
C SER A 123 23.71 14.25 -28.09
N GLY A 124 24.43 13.87 -27.01
CA GLY A 124 25.44 14.72 -26.36
C GLY A 124 25.00 15.53 -25.12
N SER A 125 25.76 15.37 -24.03
CA SER A 125 25.74 16.13 -22.75
C SER A 125 24.46 16.12 -21.89
N GLU A 126 23.28 15.84 -22.44
CA GLU A 126 22.00 15.74 -21.70
C GLU A 126 21.62 14.28 -21.31
N GLU A 127 22.42 13.29 -21.73
CA GLU A 127 22.16 11.85 -21.52
C GLU A 127 22.06 11.44 -20.04
N SER A 128 22.90 11.99 -19.16
CA SER A 128 22.88 11.65 -17.74
C SER A 128 21.68 12.24 -16.99
N SER A 129 21.25 13.45 -17.37
CA SER A 129 20.06 14.12 -16.80
C SER A 129 18.77 13.44 -17.26
N SER A 130 18.67 13.10 -18.54
CA SER A 130 17.47 12.49 -19.09
C SER A 130 17.20 11.09 -18.50
N HIS A 131 18.25 10.32 -18.21
CA HIS A 131 18.11 9.02 -17.54
C HIS A 131 17.64 9.11 -16.09
N SER A 132 18.09 10.12 -15.32
CA SER A 132 17.58 10.35 -13.96
C SER A 132 16.12 10.80 -14.00
N ASP A 133 15.77 11.69 -14.90
CA ASP A 133 14.40 12.21 -14.99
C ASP A 133 13.40 11.10 -15.34
N LEU A 134 13.76 10.18 -16.24
CA LEU A 134 12.94 9.01 -16.58
C LEU A 134 12.78 8.06 -15.39
N ILE A 135 13.85 7.78 -14.63
CA ILE A 135 13.75 6.90 -13.46
C ILE A 135 12.85 7.51 -12.38
N ASP A 136 12.92 8.83 -12.18
CA ASP A 136 12.12 9.56 -11.20
C ASP A 136 10.63 9.55 -11.56
N VAL A 137 10.29 9.68 -12.86
CA VAL A 137 8.90 9.55 -13.33
C VAL A 137 8.35 8.14 -13.07
N TYR A 138 9.15 7.11 -13.36
CA TYR A 138 8.77 5.72 -13.16
C TYR A 138 8.66 5.36 -11.67
N GLU A 139 9.55 5.87 -10.82
CA GLU A 139 9.48 5.77 -9.35
C GLU A 139 8.19 6.43 -8.82
N SER A 140 7.89 7.65 -9.26
CA SER A 140 6.67 8.37 -8.87
C SER A 140 5.39 7.60 -9.25
N ARG A 141 5.34 7.03 -10.46
CA ARG A 141 4.20 6.21 -10.90
C ARG A 141 4.00 4.96 -10.05
N LEU A 142 5.09 4.31 -9.64
CA LEU A 142 5.02 3.09 -8.86
C LEU A 142 4.64 3.36 -7.39
N LYS A 143 5.08 4.50 -6.84
CA LYS A 143 4.78 4.92 -5.45
C LYS A 143 3.43 5.59 -5.27
N GLY A 144 2.85 6.19 -6.33
CA GLY A 144 1.57 6.91 -6.25
C GLY A 144 0.42 6.16 -5.56
N PRO A 145 0.12 4.89 -5.91
CA PRO A 145 -0.93 4.11 -5.23
C PRO A 145 -0.66 3.86 -3.73
N GLN A 146 0.60 3.87 -3.32
CA GLN A 146 1.00 3.61 -1.93
C GLN A 146 0.83 4.87 -1.06
N GLU A 147 1.11 6.05 -1.62
CA GLU A 147 0.89 7.33 -0.96
C GLU A 147 -0.59 7.52 -0.55
N LEU A 148 -1.52 7.13 -1.43
CA LEU A 148 -2.95 7.11 -1.11
C LEU A 148 -3.25 6.19 0.08
N GLY A 149 -2.56 5.06 0.16
CA GLY A 149 -2.68 4.12 1.27
C GLY A 149 -2.26 4.67 2.62
N TRP A 150 -1.12 5.35 2.64
CA TRP A 150 -0.62 6.08 3.81
C TRP A 150 -1.57 7.20 4.23
N PHE A 151 -2.07 7.96 3.27
CA PHE A 151 -3.06 9.01 3.52
C PHE A 151 -4.33 8.46 4.19
N VAL A 152 -4.88 7.36 3.66
CA VAL A 152 -6.08 6.73 4.25
C VAL A 152 -5.81 6.20 5.66
N SER A 153 -4.62 5.63 5.91
CA SER A 153 -4.23 5.14 7.24
C SER A 153 -4.16 6.28 8.27
N ASP A 154 -3.66 7.45 7.89
CA ASP A 154 -3.65 8.66 8.72
C ASP A 154 -5.06 9.23 8.92
N MET A 155 -5.92 9.19 7.89
CA MET A 155 -7.32 9.57 8.03
C MET A 155 -8.06 8.69 9.04
N MET A 156 -7.81 7.38 9.08
CA MET A 156 -8.43 6.47 10.05
C MET A 156 -8.05 6.82 11.49
N LEU A 157 -6.79 7.21 11.73
CA LEU A 157 -6.32 7.72 13.01
C LEU A 157 -7.08 9.00 13.41
N LYS A 158 -7.16 9.96 12.48
CA LYS A 158 -7.87 11.23 12.69
C LYS A 158 -9.37 11.02 12.94
N LEU A 159 -10.00 10.06 12.27
CA LEU A 159 -11.38 9.66 12.54
C LEU A 159 -11.54 9.04 13.94
N GLY A 160 -10.58 8.23 14.39
CA GLY A 160 -10.55 7.70 15.75
C GLY A 160 -10.45 8.81 16.81
N LEU A 161 -9.62 9.83 16.57
CA LEU A 161 -9.52 11.02 17.43
C LEU A 161 -10.81 11.85 17.40
N LEU A 162 -11.43 12.01 16.24
CA LEU A 162 -12.74 12.68 16.10
C LEU A 162 -13.82 11.95 16.93
N GLY A 163 -13.75 10.62 17.02
CA GLY A 163 -14.57 9.81 17.91
C GLY A 163 -14.49 10.23 19.38
N THR A 164 -13.31 10.62 19.88
CA THR A 164 -13.19 11.15 21.26
C THR A 164 -14.00 12.42 21.45
N ILE A 165 -13.89 13.34 20.50
CA ILE A 165 -14.54 14.65 20.56
C ILE A 165 -16.06 14.44 20.57
N ILE A 166 -16.58 13.56 19.71
CA ILE A 166 -18.01 13.24 19.68
C ILE A 166 -18.45 12.53 20.95
N GLY A 167 -17.67 11.57 21.47
CA GLY A 167 -18.00 10.90 22.73
C GLY A 167 -18.07 11.87 23.91
N PHE A 168 -17.15 12.84 23.98
CA PHE A 168 -17.20 13.91 24.97
C PHE A 168 -18.41 14.83 24.78
N ILE A 169 -18.78 15.17 23.53
CA ILE A 169 -19.99 15.95 23.24
C ILE A 169 -21.23 15.20 23.74
N PHE A 170 -21.34 13.89 23.49
CA PHE A 170 -22.46 13.08 23.99
C PHE A 170 -22.50 13.02 25.51
N MET A 171 -21.34 12.92 26.16
CA MET A 171 -21.25 12.95 27.62
C MET A 171 -21.73 14.30 28.17
N LEU A 172 -21.24 15.43 27.66
CA LEU A 172 -21.63 16.77 28.13
C LEU A 172 -23.08 17.12 27.80
N ALA A 173 -23.58 16.70 26.64
CA ALA A 173 -24.98 16.90 26.24
C ALA A 173 -25.96 16.22 27.22
N SER A 174 -25.56 15.09 27.81
CA SER A 174 -26.38 14.41 28.82
C SER A 174 -26.50 15.19 30.14
N VAL A 175 -25.51 16.03 30.45
CA VAL A 175 -25.49 16.88 31.66
C VAL A 175 -26.23 18.21 31.41
N ALA A 176 -26.10 18.78 30.21
CA ALA A 176 -26.70 20.07 29.86
C ALA A 176 -28.23 20.04 29.69
N ASN A 177 -28.82 18.88 29.37
CA ASN A 177 -30.24 18.74 29.07
C ASN A 177 -31.17 18.59 30.30
N ILE A 178 -30.69 18.91 31.51
CA ILE A 178 -31.39 18.56 32.75
C ILE A 178 -31.73 19.83 33.55
N ALA A 179 -33.03 20.08 33.68
CA ALA A 179 -33.59 21.14 34.52
C ALA A 179 -33.99 20.66 35.92
N ASP A 180 -34.12 19.33 36.15
CA ASP A 180 -34.54 18.74 37.43
C ASP A 180 -33.75 17.47 37.80
N PHE A 181 -33.08 17.49 38.96
CA PHE A 181 -32.33 16.37 39.52
C PHE A 181 -33.25 15.42 40.32
N ASP A 182 -34.14 14.70 39.63
CA ASP A 182 -34.92 13.62 40.24
C ASP A 182 -34.11 12.31 40.32
N VAL A 183 -34.28 11.53 41.39
CA VAL A 183 -33.57 10.26 41.66
C VAL A 183 -33.81 9.24 40.55
N SER A 184 -34.97 9.29 39.89
CA SER A 184 -35.32 8.52 38.68
C SER A 184 -34.42 8.81 37.48
N ASN A 185 -33.97 10.06 37.34
CA ASN A 185 -33.20 10.55 36.20
C ASN A 185 -31.70 10.31 36.39
N MET A 186 -31.22 10.16 37.62
CA MET A 186 -29.80 9.93 37.94
C MET A 186 -29.25 8.64 37.31
N GLN A 187 -30.01 7.54 37.32
CA GLN A 187 -29.55 6.29 36.69
C GLN A 187 -29.40 6.43 35.16
N LYS A 188 -30.34 7.14 34.52
CA LYS A 188 -30.26 7.43 33.08
C LYS A 188 -29.09 8.35 32.75
N ILE A 189 -28.81 9.36 33.58
CA ILE A 189 -27.64 10.24 33.42
C ILE A 189 -26.36 9.41 33.42
N LEU A 190 -26.16 8.59 34.44
CA LEU A 190 -24.96 7.77 34.58
C LEU A 190 -24.78 6.83 33.38
N GLN A 191 -25.88 6.26 32.88
CA GLN A 191 -25.86 5.43 31.68
C GLN A 191 -25.50 6.23 30.41
N HIS A 192 -26.04 7.44 30.23
CA HIS A 192 -25.71 8.30 29.09
C HIS A 192 -24.26 8.81 29.13
N MET A 193 -23.75 9.15 30.31
CA MET A 193 -22.34 9.52 30.51
C MET A 193 -21.41 8.35 30.22
N SER A 194 -21.75 7.16 30.73
CA SER A 194 -20.98 5.93 30.47
C SER A 194 -20.94 5.59 28.98
N ASN A 195 -22.06 5.74 28.27
CA ASN A 195 -22.12 5.53 26.82
C ASN A 195 -21.28 6.55 26.03
N GLY A 196 -21.30 7.83 26.42
CA GLY A 196 -20.49 8.87 25.78
C GLY A 196 -18.99 8.60 25.95
N MET A 197 -18.58 8.23 27.17
CA MET A 197 -17.20 7.81 27.45
C MET A 197 -16.82 6.55 26.67
N GLY A 198 -17.70 5.55 26.61
CA GLY A 198 -17.49 4.34 25.82
C GLY A 198 -17.31 4.66 24.33
N THR A 199 -18.17 5.51 23.76
CA THR A 199 -18.06 5.96 22.38
C THR A 199 -16.69 6.61 22.11
N ALA A 200 -16.19 7.44 23.03
CA ALA A 200 -14.87 8.05 22.91
C ALA A 200 -13.75 6.99 22.92
N LEU A 201 -13.68 6.14 23.94
CA LEU A 201 -12.57 5.22 24.14
C LEU A 201 -12.52 4.13 23.07
N TYR A 202 -13.64 3.47 22.78
CA TYR A 202 -13.68 2.35 21.85
C TYR A 202 -13.47 2.79 20.40
N THR A 203 -14.01 3.94 20.00
CA THR A 203 -13.81 4.48 18.64
C THR A 203 -12.35 4.86 18.40
N THR A 204 -11.68 5.45 19.40
CA THR A 204 -10.26 5.79 19.31
C THR A 204 -9.38 4.56 19.26
N LEU A 205 -9.68 3.56 20.09
CA LEU A 205 -8.99 2.28 20.04
C LEU A 205 -9.13 1.63 18.65
N ALA A 206 -10.34 1.62 18.09
CA ALA A 206 -10.59 1.08 16.76
C ALA A 206 -9.80 1.84 15.67
N GLY A 207 -9.80 3.18 15.71
CA GLY A 207 -9.05 4.02 14.78
C GLY A 207 -7.53 3.78 14.85
N LEU A 208 -6.97 3.70 16.06
CA LEU A 208 -5.55 3.41 16.27
C LEU A 208 -5.16 2.04 15.75
N ILE A 209 -5.90 0.99 16.14
CA ILE A 209 -5.60 -0.38 15.73
C ILE A 209 -5.68 -0.51 14.22
N CYS A 210 -6.77 -0.03 13.62
CA CYS A 210 -6.96 -0.17 12.17
C CYS A 210 -5.94 0.67 11.38
N SER A 211 -5.55 1.86 11.87
CA SER A 211 -4.50 2.67 11.27
C SER A 211 -3.14 1.95 11.30
N ILE A 212 -2.75 1.38 12.44
CA ILE A 212 -1.49 0.63 12.58
C ILE A 212 -1.48 -0.61 11.69
N LEU A 213 -2.57 -1.37 11.67
CA LEU A 213 -2.67 -2.58 10.83
C LEU A 213 -2.59 -2.24 9.33
N SER A 214 -3.22 -1.15 8.89
CA SER A 214 -3.11 -0.67 7.52
C SER A 214 -1.69 -0.18 7.21
N ALA A 215 -1.07 0.60 8.10
CA ALA A 215 0.29 1.09 7.93
C ALA A 215 1.31 -0.04 7.82
N LEU A 216 1.16 -1.13 8.59
CA LEU A 216 2.01 -2.31 8.48
C LEU A 216 1.89 -2.99 7.11
N GLN A 217 0.69 -3.07 6.54
CA GLN A 217 0.49 -3.62 5.20
C GLN A 217 1.19 -2.74 4.14
N TYR A 218 0.97 -1.43 4.19
CA TYR A 218 1.58 -0.49 3.23
C TYR A 218 3.09 -0.43 3.35
N HIS A 219 3.64 -0.35 4.56
CA HIS A 219 5.09 -0.36 4.79
C HIS A 219 5.76 -1.59 4.16
N MET A 220 5.08 -2.73 4.22
CA MET A 220 5.61 -3.93 3.60
C MET A 220 5.59 -3.82 2.07
N ILE A 221 4.54 -3.28 1.46
CA ILE A 221 4.47 -3.04 0.01
C ILE A 221 5.53 -2.03 -0.45
N ASP A 222 5.77 -0.96 0.33
CA ASP A 222 6.80 0.06 0.05
C ASP A 222 8.18 -0.57 -0.13
N ARG A 223 8.57 -1.44 0.81
CA ARG A 223 9.82 -2.18 0.72
C ARG A 223 9.92 -3.02 -0.56
N HIS A 224 8.82 -3.62 -1.00
CA HIS A 224 8.81 -4.43 -2.22
C HIS A 224 8.92 -3.58 -3.49
N VAL A 225 8.33 -2.39 -3.49
CA VAL A 225 8.48 -1.42 -4.58
C VAL A 225 9.92 -0.93 -4.68
N ASP A 226 10.54 -0.59 -3.55
CA ASP A 226 11.94 -0.18 -3.51
C ASP A 226 12.88 -1.28 -4.04
N GLU A 227 12.66 -2.55 -3.64
CA GLU A 227 13.42 -3.70 -4.17
C GLU A 227 13.26 -3.86 -5.70
N LEU A 228 12.07 -3.60 -6.26
CA LEU A 228 11.82 -3.68 -7.71
C LEU A 228 12.52 -2.54 -8.47
N ILE A 229 12.50 -1.32 -7.91
CA ILE A 229 13.18 -0.16 -8.49
C ILE A 229 14.70 -0.39 -8.47
N GLU A 230 15.24 -0.88 -7.35
CA GLU A 230 16.67 -1.19 -7.23
C GLU A 230 17.12 -2.23 -8.26
N LEU A 231 16.35 -3.31 -8.43
CA LEU A 231 16.61 -4.33 -9.45
C LEU A 231 16.62 -3.70 -10.86
N THR A 232 15.62 -2.89 -11.17
CA THR A 232 15.49 -2.23 -12.48
C THR A 232 16.66 -1.30 -12.75
N ARG A 233 17.04 -0.49 -11.77
CA ARG A 233 18.17 0.44 -11.85
C ARG A 233 19.50 -0.28 -12.03
N HIS A 234 19.77 -1.29 -11.21
CA HIS A 234 21.01 -2.06 -11.27
C HIS A 234 21.18 -2.75 -12.63
N LEU A 235 20.12 -3.35 -13.16
CA LEU A 235 20.19 -4.03 -14.45
C LEU A 235 20.39 -3.07 -15.61
N THR A 236 19.66 -1.95 -15.58
CA THR A 236 19.81 -0.92 -16.59
C THR A 236 21.23 -0.37 -16.60
N GLN A 237 21.76 0.03 -15.44
CA GLN A 237 23.08 0.63 -15.35
C GLN A 237 24.24 -0.33 -15.64
N VAL A 238 24.13 -1.60 -15.23
CA VAL A 238 25.23 -2.56 -15.34
C VAL A 238 25.22 -3.34 -16.65
N HIS A 239 24.04 -3.64 -17.22
CA HIS A 239 23.95 -4.53 -18.40
C HIS A 239 23.45 -3.82 -19.65
N VAL A 240 22.59 -2.81 -19.51
CA VAL A 240 21.91 -2.20 -20.65
C VAL A 240 22.69 -0.98 -21.18
N ILE A 241 23.05 -0.04 -20.30
CA ILE A 241 23.80 1.17 -20.67
C ILE A 241 25.17 0.85 -21.31
N PRO A 242 26.01 -0.07 -20.77
CA PRO A 242 27.30 -0.39 -21.39
C PRO A 242 27.15 -1.03 -22.78
N LYS A 243 26.06 -1.79 -22.99
CA LYS A 243 25.78 -2.41 -24.30
C LYS A 243 25.23 -1.41 -25.33
N PHE A 244 24.62 -0.31 -24.89
CA PHE A 244 24.21 0.79 -25.79
C PHE A 244 25.35 1.75 -26.15
N ASN A 245 26.26 2.02 -25.23
CA ASN A 245 27.35 2.98 -25.45
C ASN A 245 28.58 2.41 -26.16
N GLY A 246 28.54 1.13 -26.59
CA GLY A 246 29.49 0.57 -27.55
C GLY A 246 30.96 0.94 -27.31
N VAL A 247 31.54 0.42 -26.22
CA VAL A 247 32.97 0.11 -26.13
C VAL A 247 33.12 -1.37 -25.83
#